data_AF-A0A957T4G6-F1
#
_entry.id   AF-A0A957T4G6-F1
#
_cell.length_a   1.000
_cell.length_b   1.000
_cell.length_c   1.000
_cell.angle_alpha   90.00
_cell.angle_beta   90.00
_cell.angle_gamma   90.00
#
_symmetry.space_group_name_H-M   'P 1'
#
loop_
_entity.id
_entity.type
_entity.pdbx_description
1 polymer ?
#
loop_
_entity_poly.entity_id
_entity_poly.type
_entity_poly.pdbx_seq_one_letter_code
_entity_poly.pdbx_strand_id
1 'polypeptide(L)' 'MSAGEEIIISYGKKKEKVAVLIPYAAYKSKKIRLGLLQDRTLKIHDDFKMTEEELLGL' A
#
# COMPACT_ATOMS: atom_id res chain seq x y z
N MET A 1 -9.60 -30.22 2.90
CA MET A 1 -8.67 -29.07 2.98
C MET A 1 -8.97 -28.19 1.78
N SER A 2 -9.71 -27.11 2.02
CA SER A 2 -10.19 -26.18 0.99
C SER A 2 -9.00 -25.36 0.49
N ALA A 3 -8.77 -25.30 -0.81
CA ALA A 3 -7.73 -24.46 -1.38
C ALA A 3 -8.08 -22.98 -1.15
N GLY A 4 -7.39 -22.30 -0.21
CA GLY A 4 -7.60 -20.88 0.07
C GLY A 4 -7.62 -20.45 1.53
N GLU A 5 -7.51 -21.39 2.49
CA GLU A 5 -7.49 -21.05 3.91
C GLU A 5 -6.07 -20.70 4.39
N GLU A 6 -5.95 -19.64 5.21
CA GLU A 6 -4.71 -19.29 5.90
C GLU A 6 -4.43 -20.30 7.01
N ILE A 7 -3.24 -20.91 7.00
CA ILE A 7 -2.86 -21.92 7.99
C ILE A 7 -1.89 -21.31 8.99
N ILE A 8 -2.31 -21.23 10.26
CA ILE A 8 -1.47 -20.76 11.36
C ILE A 8 -0.72 -21.96 11.95
N ILE A 9 0.61 -21.94 11.84
CA ILE A 9 1.48 -22.92 12.48
C ILE A 9 1.75 -22.44 13.91
N SER A 10 1.43 -23.30 14.89
CA SER A 10 1.60 -23.02 16.31
C SER A 10 2.60 -24.00 16.92
N TYR A 11 3.46 -23.57 17.84
CA TYR A 11 4.43 -24.44 18.52
C TYR A 11 4.23 -24.44 20.05
N GLY A 12 4.47 -25.60 20.67
CA GLY A 12 4.44 -25.78 22.13
C GLY A 12 3.05 -25.85 22.76
N LYS A 13 3.02 -26.16 24.07
CA LYS A 13 1.78 -26.33 24.86
C LYS A 13 0.94 -25.04 24.97
N LYS A 14 1.58 -23.88 24.82
CA LYS A 14 0.93 -22.56 24.87
C LYS A 14 0.32 -22.11 23.53
N LYS A 15 0.43 -22.92 22.46
CA LYS A 15 -0.03 -22.58 21.10
C LYS A 15 0.48 -21.20 20.64
N GLU A 16 1.77 -20.94 20.82
CA GLU A 16 2.36 -19.71 20.31
C GLU A 16 2.37 -19.76 18.77
N LYS A 17 1.83 -18.73 18.13
CA LYS A 17 1.76 -18.63 16.67
C LYS A 17 3.17 -18.33 16.14
N VAL A 18 3.80 -19.30 15.48
CA VAL A 18 5.19 -19.20 15.02
C VAL A 18 5.32 -18.88 13.53
N ALA A 19 4.32 -19.24 12.73
CA ALA A 19 4.29 -18.91 11.31
C ALA A 19 2.86 -18.91 10.76
N VAL A 20 2.64 -18.22 9.65
CA VAL A 20 1.38 -18.23 8.90
C VAL A 20 1.70 -18.56 7.45
N LEU A 21 1.05 -19.60 6.92
CA LEU A 21 1.08 -19.95 5.50
C LEU A 21 -0.14 -19.29 4.84
N ILE A 22 0.13 -18.33 3.96
CA ILE A 22 -0.90 -17.64 3.19
C ILE A 22 -0.90 -18.20 1.77
N PRO A 23 -2.07 -18.58 1.21
CA PRO A 23 -2.16 -18.99 -0.19
C PRO A 23 -1.59 -17.92 -1.13
N TYR A 24 -0.74 -18.34 -2.08
CA TYR A 24 -0.07 -17.41 -2.99
C TYR A 24 -1.05 -16.57 -3.84
N ALA A 25 -2.26 -17.08 -4.08
CA ALA A 25 -3.33 -16.33 -4.74
C ALA A 25 -3.75 -15.06 -3.97
N ALA A 26 -3.71 -15.08 -2.63
CA ALA A 26 -3.97 -13.92 -1.77
C ALA A 26 -2.77 -12.96 -1.72
N TYR A 27 -1.57 -13.43 -2.06
CA TYR A 27 -0.36 -12.62 -2.20
C TYR A 27 -0.27 -11.91 -3.56
N LYS A 28 -1.18 -12.17 -4.51
CA LYS A 28 -1.18 -11.47 -5.80
C LYS A 28 -1.31 -9.97 -5.54
N SER A 29 -0.19 -9.27 -5.76
CA SER A 29 -0.09 -7.83 -5.58
C SER A 29 -1.30 -7.12 -6.20
N LYS A 30 -1.93 -6.23 -5.44
CA LYS A 30 -2.95 -5.35 -6.00
C LYS A 30 -2.27 -4.59 -7.13
N LYS A 31 -2.77 -4.75 -8.36
CA LYS A 31 -2.29 -3.97 -9.51
C LYS A 31 -2.50 -2.50 -9.18
N ILE A 32 -1.41 -1.78 -8.91
CA ILE A 32 -1.46 -0.34 -8.67
C ILE A 32 -1.84 0.29 -10.00
N ARG A 33 -2.95 1.04 -10.01
CA ARG A 33 -3.39 1.77 -11.20
C ARG A 33 -2.51 3.00 -11.36
N LEU A 34 -1.62 2.96 -12.35
CA LEU A 34 -0.81 4.11 -12.76
C LEU A 34 -1.63 5.03 -13.68
N GLY A 35 -1.20 6.29 -13.81
CA GLY A 35 -1.83 7.23 -14.74
C GLY A 35 -3.22 7.72 -14.30
N LEU A 36 -3.50 7.82 -13.00
CA LEU A 36 -4.79 8.29 -12.48
C LEU A 36 -5.20 9.67 -13.01
N LEU A 37 -4.22 10.49 -13.38
CA LEU A 37 -4.39 11.85 -13.89
C LEU A 37 -3.95 12.00 -15.36
N GLN A 38 -3.74 10.89 -16.08
CA GLN A 38 -3.20 10.92 -17.46
C GLN A 38 -4.06 11.76 -18.42
N ASP A 39 -5.36 11.79 -18.20
CA ASP A 39 -6.34 12.50 -19.03
C ASP A 39 -6.73 13.87 -18.47
N ARG A 40 -6.02 14.36 -17.44
CA ARG A 40 -6.30 15.65 -16.80
C ARG A 40 -5.27 16.70 -17.18
N THR A 41 -5.77 17.89 -17.49
CA THR A 41 -4.96 19.09 -17.73
C THR A 41 -4.72 19.82 -16.40
N LEU A 42 -3.46 20.05 -16.06
CA LEU A 42 -3.05 20.92 -14.96
C LEU A 42 -2.88 22.36 -15.49
N LYS A 43 -3.45 23.34 -14.79
CA LYS A 43 -3.18 24.76 -15.03
C LYS A 43 -2.62 25.38 -13.76
N ILE A 44 -1.42 25.93 -13.85
CA ILE A 44 -0.85 26.80 -12.82
C ILE A 44 -1.27 28.22 -13.18
N HIS A 45 -1.84 28.95 -12.23
CA HIS A 45 -2.30 30.32 -12.44
C HIS A 45 -1.19 31.32 -12.09
N ASP A 46 -1.25 32.53 -12.67
CA ASP A 46 -0.21 33.55 -12.50
C ASP A 46 -0.11 34.11 -11.07
N ASP A 47 -1.16 33.93 -10.28
CA ASP A 47 -1.23 34.25 -8.85
C ASP A 47 -0.67 33.13 -7.96
N PHE A 48 -0.31 31.97 -8.53
CA PHE A 48 0.39 30.92 -7.81
C PHE A 48 1.86 31.34 -7.59
N LYS A 49 2.09 32.03 -6.48
CA LYS A 49 3.40 32.50 -6.02
C LYS A 49 3.60 32.08 -4.57
N MET A 50 4.85 31.85 -4.20
CA MET A 50 5.26 31.62 -2.82
C MET A 50 6.66 32.19 -2.63
N THR A 51 6.97 32.67 -1.43
CA THR A 51 8.34 33.09 -1.09
C THR A 51 9.21 31.88 -0.74
N GLU A 52 10.52 32.12 -0.63
CA GLU A 52 11.46 31.09 -0.19
C GLU A 52 11.17 30.66 1.25
N GLU A 53 10.86 31.61 2.14
CA GLU A 53 10.48 31.33 3.53
C GLU A 53 9.21 30.46 3.60
N GLU A 54 8.19 30.76 2.79
CA GLU A 54 6.96 29.96 2.73
C GLU A 54 7.20 28.53 2.23
N LEU A 55 8.15 28.36 1.29
CA LEU A 55 8.53 27.03 0.78
C LEU A 55 9.31 26.22 1.81
N LEU A 56 10.23 26.86 2.53
CA LEU A 56 11.09 26.22 3.53
C LEU A 56 10.42 26.07 4.90
N GLY A 57 9.29 26.75 5.14
CA GLY A 57 8.59 26.76 6.42
C GLY A 57 9.38 27.43 7.54
N LEU A 58 10.17 28.46 7.19
CA LEU A 58 11.08 29.18 8.09
C LEU A 58 10.49 30.50 8.61
#